data_AF-A0A257MW88-F1
#
_entry.id   AF-A0A257MW88-F1
#
_cell.length_a   1.000
_cell.length_b   1.000
_cell.length_c   1.000
_cell.angle_alpha   90.00
_cell.angle_beta   90.00
_cell.angle_gamma   90.00
#
_symmetry.space_group_name_H-M   'P 1'
#
loop_
_entity.id
_entity.type
_entity.pdbx_description
1 polymer ?
#
loop_
_entity_poly.entity_id
_entity_poly.type
_entity_poly.pdbx_seq_one_letter_code
_entity_poly.pdbx_strand_id
1 'polypeptide(L)'
;MWQFLKRQQKDNQTERRKPLTFLEIVVGMGDFSDFATHDAALKFWLPEPAEQVLREMSERSDLSVSELLRQFLAIHCYGLYAFYQMTDIMPKLFKEGQSDSRFSMVAEEPPEYKKRIDTYWVPELGKNVAAIKVWIPKRVKADLQTLAEHVELTPSNYVREILISRLLGHGMLPSRPTMFKAFPTSATNDWEENRDVPWREISQDAFHSYSIGERRTEWVDGCE
;
A
#
# COMPACT_ATOMS: atom_id res chain seq x y z
N MET A 1 12.31 -5.16 -7.04
CA MET A 1 11.92 -4.85 -5.64
C MET A 1 11.66 -3.35 -5.58
N TRP A 2 10.44 -2.91 -5.26
CA TRP A 2 10.01 -1.51 -5.36
C TRP A 2 10.88 -0.58 -4.50
N GLN A 3 11.22 0.60 -5.02
CA GLN A 3 12.17 1.50 -4.36
C GLN A 3 11.66 2.11 -3.05
N PHE A 4 10.34 2.22 -2.85
CA PHE A 4 9.77 2.77 -1.61
C PHE A 4 9.68 1.76 -0.45
N LEU A 5 9.76 0.45 -0.73
CA LEU A 5 9.73 -0.62 0.29
C LEU A 5 11.13 -1.02 0.76
N LYS A 6 12.18 -0.50 0.15
CA LYS A 6 13.53 -0.63 0.70
C LYS A 6 13.54 0.09 2.04
N ARG A 7 13.61 -0.69 3.13
CA ARG A 7 14.04 -0.21 4.45
C ARG A 7 15.26 0.67 4.19
N GLN A 8 15.16 1.98 4.43
CA GLN A 8 16.27 2.90 4.22
C GLN A 8 17.42 2.50 5.16
N GLN A 9 18.25 1.57 4.71
CA GLN A 9 19.61 1.49 5.21
C GLN A 9 20.29 2.79 4.78
N LYS A 10 20.93 3.44 5.75
CA LYS A 10 21.73 4.64 5.59
C LYS A 10 22.78 4.41 4.51
N ASP A 11 22.46 4.69 3.26
CA ASP A 11 23.43 4.85 2.20
C ASP A 11 23.73 6.33 2.02
N ASN A 12 24.97 6.64 2.38
CA ASN A 12 25.55 7.96 2.50
C ASN A 12 26.04 8.47 1.12
N GLN A 13 25.18 8.43 0.10
CA GLN A 13 25.48 8.96 -1.24
C GLN A 13 24.29 9.72 -1.81
N THR A 14 24.35 11.04 -1.62
CA THR A 14 23.36 12.04 -2.06
C THR A 14 23.58 12.40 -3.53
N GLU A 15 23.53 11.43 -4.45
CA GLU A 15 23.34 11.76 -5.86
C GLU A 15 21.87 12.11 -6.11
N ARG A 16 21.62 13.31 -6.64
CA ARG A 16 20.28 13.77 -7.04
C ARG A 16 19.65 12.75 -7.99
N ARG A 17 18.66 11.98 -7.51
CA ARG A 17 17.92 11.04 -8.36
C ARG A 17 17.05 11.84 -9.32
N LYS A 18 17.34 11.75 -10.63
CA LYS A 18 16.43 12.22 -11.68
C LYS A 18 15.07 11.52 -11.52
N PRO A 19 13.94 12.19 -11.82
CA PRO A 19 12.65 11.53 -11.84
C PRO A 19 12.71 10.37 -12.83
N LEU A 20 12.27 9.18 -12.39
CA LEU A 20 12.28 7.99 -13.22
C LEU A 20 11.28 8.17 -14.37
N THR A 21 11.70 7.79 -15.57
CA THR A 21 10.80 7.62 -16.70
C THR A 21 9.86 6.44 -16.45
N PHE A 22 8.72 6.42 -17.14
CA PHE A 22 7.79 5.29 -17.04
C PHE A 22 8.48 3.95 -17.35
N LEU A 23 9.31 3.89 -18.39
CA LEU A 23 10.04 2.68 -18.77
C LEU A 23 10.96 2.20 -17.63
N GLU A 24 11.68 3.11 -16.98
CA GLU A 24 12.55 2.76 -15.84
C GLU A 24 11.74 2.28 -14.63
N ILE A 25 10.56 2.87 -14.40
CA ILE A 25 9.62 2.39 -13.37
C ILE A 25 9.19 0.96 -13.66
N VAL A 26 8.76 0.67 -14.90
CA VAL A 26 8.31 -0.66 -15.34
C VAL A 26 9.43 -1.69 -15.24
N VAL A 27 10.63 -1.37 -15.76
CA VAL A 27 11.81 -2.24 -15.66
C VAL A 27 12.16 -2.55 -14.20
N GLY A 28 11.98 -1.57 -13.30
CA GLY A 28 12.22 -1.74 -11.86
C GLY A 28 11.23 -2.67 -11.13
N MET A 29 10.08 -3.00 -11.74
CA MET A 29 9.05 -3.84 -11.10
C MET A 29 9.49 -5.31 -10.95
N GLY A 30 10.28 -5.82 -11.89
CA GLY A 30 10.74 -7.21 -11.94
C GLY A 30 9.81 -8.13 -12.73
N ASP A 31 10.07 -9.44 -12.64
CA ASP A 31 9.37 -10.51 -13.38
C ASP A 31 8.17 -11.12 -12.62
N PHE A 32 8.00 -10.75 -11.35
CA PHE A 32 6.94 -11.21 -10.45
C PHE A 32 6.88 -12.73 -10.22
N SER A 33 7.92 -13.48 -10.58
CA SER A 33 7.93 -14.95 -10.46
C SER A 33 7.73 -15.43 -9.03
N ASP A 34 8.14 -14.63 -8.04
CA ASP A 34 7.97 -14.84 -6.61
C ASP A 34 6.50 -14.75 -6.12
N PHE A 35 5.57 -14.30 -6.96
CA PHE A 35 4.13 -14.27 -6.65
C PHE A 35 3.42 -15.58 -6.97
N ALA A 36 4.04 -16.48 -7.74
CA ALA A 36 3.43 -17.74 -8.17
C ALA A 36 3.15 -18.71 -7.01
N THR A 37 3.84 -18.55 -5.88
CA THR A 37 3.73 -19.44 -4.72
C THR A 37 3.02 -18.77 -3.54
N HIS A 38 1.92 -19.36 -3.08
CA HIS A 38 1.13 -18.91 -1.92
C HIS A 38 1.57 -19.61 -0.63
N ASP A 39 2.75 -19.28 -0.11
CA ASP A 39 3.43 -20.03 0.95
C ASP A 39 3.44 -19.33 2.32
N ALA A 40 2.76 -18.18 2.45
CA ALA A 40 2.62 -17.46 3.70
C ALA A 40 1.15 -17.30 4.13
N ALA A 41 0.82 -17.75 5.35
CA ALA A 41 -0.51 -17.53 5.93
C ALA A 41 -0.62 -16.13 6.53
N LEU A 42 -1.69 -15.41 6.15
CA LEU A 42 -2.14 -14.16 6.75
C LEU A 42 -3.46 -14.42 7.49
N LYS A 43 -3.50 -14.04 8.77
CA LYS A 43 -4.68 -14.20 9.63
C LYS A 43 -5.11 -12.84 10.18
N PHE A 44 -6.40 -12.54 10.07
CA PHE A 44 -6.99 -11.32 10.61
C PHE A 44 -8.49 -11.54 10.87
N TRP A 45 -9.10 -10.60 11.56
CA TRP A 45 -10.52 -10.65 11.91
C TRP A 45 -11.23 -9.50 11.23
N LEU A 46 -12.42 -9.73 10.68
CA LEU A 46 -13.28 -8.71 10.09
C LEU A 46 -14.55 -8.51 10.91
N PRO A 47 -15.15 -7.31 10.87
CA PRO A 47 -16.52 -7.12 11.31
C PRO A 47 -17.48 -7.81 10.33
N GLU A 48 -18.62 -8.27 10.84
CA GLU A 48 -19.61 -9.03 10.06
C GLU A 48 -20.06 -8.32 8.78
N PRO A 49 -20.37 -7.00 8.76
CA PRO A 49 -20.75 -6.33 7.51
C PRO A 49 -19.66 -6.36 6.43
N ALA A 50 -18.39 -6.26 6.82
CA ALA A 50 -17.28 -6.32 5.85
C ALA A 50 -17.08 -7.73 5.31
N GLU A 51 -17.36 -8.74 6.12
CA GLU A 51 -17.36 -10.14 5.70
C GLU A 51 -18.48 -10.45 4.70
N GLN A 52 -19.69 -9.97 4.96
CA GLN A 52 -20.83 -10.11 4.05
C GLN A 52 -20.53 -9.49 2.68
N VAL A 53 -20.04 -8.26 2.66
CA VAL A 53 -19.68 -7.58 1.40
C VAL A 53 -18.56 -8.34 0.67
N LEU A 54 -17.58 -8.88 1.40
CA LEU A 54 -16.53 -9.69 0.80
C LEU A 54 -17.09 -10.95 0.12
N ARG A 55 -18.08 -11.63 0.72
CA ARG A 55 -18.76 -12.77 0.10
C ARG A 55 -19.57 -12.36 -1.12
N GLU A 56 -20.37 -11.32 -1.03
CA GLU A 56 -21.17 -10.83 -2.16
C GLU A 56 -20.28 -10.45 -3.36
N MET A 57 -19.13 -9.82 -3.10
CA MET A 57 -18.17 -9.48 -4.15
C MET A 57 -17.53 -10.72 -4.78
N SER A 58 -17.22 -11.72 -3.97
CA SER A 58 -16.69 -13.02 -4.43
C SER A 58 -17.68 -13.69 -5.39
N GLU A 59 -18.96 -13.75 -5.01
CA GLU A 59 -20.04 -14.32 -5.83
C GLU A 59 -20.26 -13.55 -7.13
N ARG A 60 -20.31 -12.22 -7.08
CA ARG A 60 -20.50 -11.36 -8.27
C ARG A 60 -19.34 -11.43 -9.27
N SER A 61 -18.13 -11.70 -8.77
CA SER A 61 -16.92 -11.71 -9.59
C SER A 61 -16.58 -13.10 -10.12
N ASP A 62 -17.32 -14.14 -9.74
CA ASP A 62 -17.00 -15.56 -9.99
C ASP A 62 -15.56 -15.92 -9.56
N LEU A 63 -15.16 -15.40 -8.40
CA LEU A 63 -13.86 -15.65 -7.77
C LEU A 63 -14.07 -16.28 -6.41
N SER A 64 -13.11 -17.10 -5.95
CA SER A 64 -13.11 -17.50 -4.54
C SER A 64 -12.72 -16.32 -3.64
N VAL A 65 -13.16 -16.32 -2.38
CA VAL A 65 -12.80 -15.25 -1.42
C VAL A 65 -11.28 -15.14 -1.29
N SER A 66 -10.55 -16.26 -1.34
CA SER A 66 -9.09 -16.25 -1.31
C SER A 66 -8.50 -15.59 -2.55
N GLU A 67 -9.04 -15.86 -3.74
CA GLU A 67 -8.58 -15.24 -4.98
C GLU A 67 -8.81 -13.73 -4.96
N LEU A 68 -10.02 -13.31 -4.57
CA LEU A 68 -10.38 -11.90 -4.44
C LEU A 68 -9.45 -11.17 -3.45
N LEU A 69 -9.19 -11.78 -2.28
CA LEU A 69 -8.27 -11.21 -1.29
C LEU A 69 -6.83 -11.14 -1.79
N ARG A 70 -6.34 -12.14 -2.54
CA ARG A 70 -4.97 -12.08 -3.11
C ARG A 70 -4.85 -10.96 -4.13
N GLN A 71 -5.83 -10.83 -5.04
CA GLN A 71 -5.86 -9.74 -6.02
C GLN A 71 -5.91 -8.39 -5.31
N PHE A 72 -6.78 -8.26 -4.31
CA PHE A 72 -6.89 -7.06 -3.49
C PHE A 72 -5.55 -6.65 -2.85
N LEU A 73 -4.88 -7.58 -2.18
CA LEU A 73 -3.63 -7.30 -1.46
C LEU A 73 -2.48 -7.01 -2.44
N ALA A 74 -2.45 -7.66 -3.60
CA ALA A 74 -1.48 -7.35 -4.65
C ALA A 74 -1.71 -5.93 -5.21
N ILE A 75 -2.95 -5.57 -5.55
CA ILE A 75 -3.29 -4.22 -6.01
C ILE A 75 -2.96 -3.18 -4.94
N HIS A 76 -3.21 -3.48 -3.67
CA HIS A 76 -2.90 -2.57 -2.57
C HIS A 76 -1.39 -2.31 -2.42
N CYS A 77 -0.56 -3.36 -2.50
CA CYS A 77 0.88 -3.22 -2.33
C CYS A 77 1.60 -2.64 -3.55
N TYR A 78 1.14 -2.94 -4.77
CA TYR A 78 1.90 -2.65 -6.00
C TYR A 78 1.16 -1.77 -7.01
N GLY A 79 -0.11 -1.46 -6.75
CA GLY A 79 -0.97 -0.70 -7.64
C GLY A 79 -1.57 -1.54 -8.78
N LEU A 80 -2.53 -0.92 -9.46
CA LEU A 80 -3.31 -1.57 -10.52
C LEU A 80 -2.47 -1.92 -11.76
N TYR A 81 -1.52 -1.06 -12.13
CA TYR A 81 -0.66 -1.29 -13.30
C TYR A 81 0.22 -2.53 -13.13
N ALA A 82 0.89 -2.65 -11.97
CA ALA A 82 1.72 -3.82 -11.69
C ALA A 82 0.86 -5.10 -11.64
N PHE A 83 -0.35 -5.01 -11.11
CA PHE A 83 -1.29 -6.12 -11.13
C PHE A 83 -1.64 -6.58 -12.55
N TYR A 84 -1.91 -5.67 -13.49
CA TYR A 84 -2.16 -6.07 -14.89
C TYR A 84 -0.94 -6.73 -15.53
N GLN A 85 0.25 -6.19 -15.30
CA GLN A 85 1.49 -6.83 -15.77
C GLN A 85 1.65 -8.24 -15.20
N MET A 86 1.38 -8.43 -13.90
CA MET A 86 1.41 -9.74 -13.25
C MET A 86 0.42 -10.73 -13.89
N THR A 87 -0.81 -10.30 -14.18
CA THR A 87 -1.83 -11.16 -14.79
C THR A 87 -1.53 -11.49 -16.25
N ASP A 88 -0.90 -10.59 -16.98
CA ASP A 88 -0.52 -10.82 -18.38
C ASP A 88 0.64 -11.82 -18.48
N ILE A 89 1.64 -11.71 -17.59
CA ILE A 89 2.78 -12.63 -17.53
C ILE A 89 2.36 -13.99 -16.95
N MET A 90 1.45 -14.00 -15.97
CA MET A 90 0.96 -15.20 -15.30
C MET A 90 -0.57 -15.21 -15.19
N PRO A 91 -1.30 -15.65 -16.23
CA PRO A 91 -2.77 -15.63 -16.27
C PRO A 91 -3.49 -16.45 -15.18
N LYS A 92 -2.75 -17.32 -14.48
CA LYS A 92 -3.26 -18.16 -13.38
C LYS A 92 -2.67 -17.78 -12.02
N LEU A 93 -2.00 -16.64 -11.90
CA LEU A 93 -1.25 -16.24 -10.70
C LEU A 93 -2.05 -16.36 -9.42
N PHE A 94 -3.28 -15.86 -9.43
CA PHE A 94 -4.16 -15.88 -8.27
C PHE A 94 -5.18 -16.99 -8.30
N LYS A 95 -5.31 -17.70 -9.42
CA LYS A 95 -6.29 -18.78 -9.58
C LYS A 95 -5.91 -19.97 -8.71
N GLU A 96 -6.90 -20.60 -8.10
CA GLU A 96 -6.71 -21.91 -7.48
C GLU A 96 -6.41 -22.94 -8.59
N GLY A 97 -5.13 -23.29 -8.77
CA GLY A 97 -4.76 -24.59 -9.33
C GLY A 97 -5.23 -25.71 -8.39
N GLN A 98 -5.25 -26.96 -8.85
CA GLN A 98 -5.68 -28.17 -8.12
C GLN A 98 -5.07 -28.41 -6.71
N SER A 99 -4.30 -27.48 -6.16
CA SER A 99 -3.97 -27.42 -4.74
C SER A 99 -5.19 -27.02 -3.91
N ASP A 100 -5.62 -27.95 -3.05
CA ASP A 100 -6.71 -27.80 -2.06
C ASP A 100 -6.91 -26.35 -1.59
N SER A 101 -8.10 -25.81 -1.86
CA SER A 101 -8.55 -24.53 -1.34
C SER A 101 -8.40 -24.51 0.18
N ARG A 102 -7.48 -23.68 0.71
CA ARG A 102 -7.23 -23.54 2.16
C ARG A 102 -7.83 -22.25 2.71
N PHE A 103 -9.00 -21.88 2.23
CA PHE A 103 -9.84 -20.90 2.88
C PHE A 103 -10.57 -21.57 4.05
N SER A 104 -10.50 -20.98 5.24
CA SER A 104 -11.26 -21.45 6.39
C SER A 104 -11.80 -20.25 7.12
N MET A 105 -13.11 -20.26 7.31
CA MET A 105 -13.84 -19.35 8.15
C MET A 105 -14.41 -20.15 9.30
N VAL A 106 -13.90 -19.88 10.49
CA VAL A 106 -14.39 -20.48 11.72
C VAL A 106 -14.82 -19.32 12.61
N ALA A 107 -16.07 -19.37 13.09
CA ALA A 107 -16.45 -18.60 14.26
C ALA A 107 -15.73 -19.24 15.45
N GLU A 108 -14.52 -18.79 15.76
CA GLU A 108 -13.80 -19.28 16.94
C GLU A 108 -14.43 -18.63 18.19
N GLU A 109 -14.97 -19.46 19.09
CA GLU A 109 -15.29 -19.02 20.44
C GLU A 109 -14.00 -18.56 21.13
N PRO A 110 -13.99 -17.39 21.79
CA PRO A 110 -12.77 -16.84 22.33
C PRO A 110 -12.21 -17.72 23.46
N PRO A 111 -10.92 -18.11 23.43
CA PRO A 111 -10.31 -18.87 24.53
C PRO A 111 -10.23 -18.02 25.81
N GLU A 112 -10.58 -18.63 26.96
CA GLU A 112 -10.77 -17.98 28.28
C GLU A 112 -9.57 -17.17 28.82
N TYR A 113 -8.37 -17.27 28.23
CA TYR A 113 -7.12 -16.78 28.86
C TYR A 113 -6.24 -15.82 28.02
N LYS A 114 -6.79 -15.06 27.05
CA LYS A 114 -5.99 -14.06 26.32
C LYS A 114 -6.60 -12.67 26.34
N LYS A 115 -5.82 -11.70 26.87
CA LYS A 115 -6.10 -10.26 26.85
C LYS A 115 -6.30 -9.79 25.42
N ARG A 116 -7.47 -9.22 25.16
CA ARG A 116 -7.88 -8.57 23.92
C ARG A 116 -6.95 -7.40 23.63
N ILE A 117 -6.28 -7.43 22.48
CA ILE A 117 -5.57 -6.27 21.96
C ILE A 117 -6.63 -5.31 21.43
N ASP A 118 -6.63 -4.09 21.96
CA ASP A 118 -7.62 -3.06 21.65
C ASP A 118 -7.79 -2.92 20.15
N THR A 119 -9.00 -3.23 19.71
CA THR A 119 -9.40 -3.19 18.32
C THR A 119 -10.21 -1.93 18.12
N TYR A 120 -9.95 -1.21 17.02
CA TYR A 120 -10.77 -0.10 16.58
C TYR A 120 -12.24 -0.53 16.55
N TRP A 121 -13.03 0.03 17.46
CA TRP A 121 -14.47 -0.08 17.42
C TRP A 121 -14.95 1.05 16.53
N VAL A 122 -15.48 0.69 15.37
CA VAL A 122 -16.45 1.53 14.66
C VAL A 122 -17.78 1.01 15.19
N PRO A 123 -18.46 1.71 16.12
CA PRO A 123 -19.71 1.23 16.71
C PRO A 123 -20.70 0.72 15.67
N GLU A 124 -20.71 1.35 14.49
CA GLU A 124 -21.56 1.06 13.34
C GLU A 124 -21.25 -0.28 12.67
N LEU A 125 -20.01 -0.76 12.73
CA LEU A 125 -19.59 -2.05 12.13
C LEU A 125 -19.63 -3.22 13.13
N GLY A 126 -19.86 -2.94 14.42
CA GLY A 126 -19.95 -3.97 15.45
C GLY A 126 -18.62 -4.63 15.83
N LYS A 127 -18.69 -5.84 16.39
CA LYS A 127 -17.50 -6.60 16.83
C LYS A 127 -16.83 -7.28 15.63
N ASN A 128 -15.50 -7.40 15.69
CA ASN A 128 -14.76 -8.26 14.78
C ASN A 128 -14.99 -9.72 15.20
N VAL A 129 -15.77 -10.46 14.41
CA VAL A 129 -16.22 -11.83 14.72
C VAL A 129 -15.82 -12.84 13.65
N ALA A 130 -15.52 -12.40 12.43
CA ALA A 130 -15.17 -13.29 11.34
C ALA A 130 -13.65 -13.48 11.26
N ALA A 131 -13.15 -14.67 11.61
CA ALA A 131 -11.75 -15.02 11.43
C ALA A 131 -11.48 -15.40 9.96
N ILE A 132 -10.55 -14.66 9.33
CA ILE A 132 -10.11 -14.89 7.95
C ILE A 132 -8.68 -15.41 7.96
N LYS A 133 -8.45 -16.50 7.22
CA LYS A 133 -7.11 -17.04 6.92
C LYS A 133 -6.96 -17.15 5.41
N VAL A 134 -5.96 -16.47 4.85
CA VAL A 134 -5.62 -16.53 3.43
C VAL A 134 -4.13 -16.85 3.26
N TRP A 135 -3.82 -17.70 2.29
CA TRP A 135 -2.45 -17.97 1.86
C TRP A 135 -2.07 -17.02 0.73
N ILE A 136 -0.98 -16.28 0.92
CA ILE A 136 -0.47 -15.24 0.02
C ILE A 136 1.04 -15.46 -0.23
N PRO A 137 1.63 -14.82 -1.25
CA PRO A 137 3.07 -14.89 -1.44
C PRO A 137 3.82 -14.26 -0.27
N LYS A 138 4.95 -14.86 0.14
CA LYS A 138 5.83 -14.31 1.19
C LYS A 138 6.15 -12.83 1.02
N ARG A 139 6.43 -12.40 -0.21
CA ARG A 139 6.73 -11.00 -0.51
C ARG A 139 5.57 -10.07 -0.19
N VAL A 140 4.34 -10.43 -0.57
CA VAL A 140 3.14 -9.66 -0.24
C VAL A 140 2.99 -9.53 1.27
N LYS A 141 3.20 -10.61 2.02
CA LYS A 141 3.13 -10.58 3.49
C LYS A 141 4.19 -9.65 4.10
N ALA A 142 5.42 -9.71 3.60
CA ALA A 142 6.52 -8.86 4.07
C ALA A 142 6.24 -7.38 3.76
N ASP A 143 5.77 -7.08 2.56
CA ASP A 143 5.46 -5.71 2.13
C ASP A 143 4.27 -5.14 2.91
N LEU A 144 3.22 -5.93 3.16
CA LEU A 144 2.11 -5.55 4.06
C LEU A 144 2.61 -5.24 5.48
N GLN A 145 3.59 -6.00 5.97
CA GLN A 145 4.18 -5.74 7.27
C GLN A 145 4.96 -4.42 7.29
N THR A 146 5.77 -4.13 6.27
CA THR A 146 6.47 -2.84 6.15
C THR A 146 5.49 -1.67 6.07
N LEU A 147 4.40 -1.81 5.31
CA LEU A 147 3.37 -0.78 5.22
C LEU A 147 2.65 -0.58 6.57
N ALA A 148 2.34 -1.65 7.29
CA ALA A 148 1.74 -1.58 8.61
C ALA A 148 2.66 -0.88 9.62
N GLU A 149 3.95 -1.20 9.61
CA GLU A 149 4.97 -0.55 10.45
C GLU A 149 5.05 0.96 10.19
N HIS A 150 4.96 1.40 8.92
CA HIS A 150 4.99 2.82 8.57
C HIS A 150 3.82 3.63 9.15
N VAL A 151 2.67 3.00 9.36
CA VAL A 151 1.48 3.64 9.96
C VAL A 151 1.26 3.23 11.42
N GLU A 152 2.29 2.64 12.05
CA GLU A 152 2.28 2.21 13.45
C GLU A 152 1.15 1.22 13.80
N LEU A 153 0.83 0.32 12.87
CA LEU A 153 -0.17 -0.72 13.04
C LEU A 153 0.43 -2.12 13.01
N THR A 154 -0.27 -3.06 13.63
CA THR A 154 -0.01 -4.48 13.39
C THR A 154 -0.48 -4.86 11.99
N PRO A 155 0.13 -5.86 11.33
CA PRO A 155 -0.30 -6.30 10.00
C PRO A 155 -1.79 -6.68 9.94
N SER A 156 -2.33 -7.31 10.99
CA SER A 156 -3.75 -7.68 11.05
C SER A 156 -4.67 -6.46 11.17
N ASN A 157 -4.29 -5.42 11.93
CA ASN A 157 -5.07 -4.18 12.03
C ASN A 157 -5.01 -3.40 10.71
N TYR A 158 -3.81 -3.28 10.14
CA TYR A 158 -3.60 -2.63 8.86
C TYR A 158 -4.43 -3.27 7.74
N VAL A 159 -4.35 -4.60 7.60
CA VAL A 159 -5.11 -5.34 6.58
C VAL A 159 -6.63 -5.18 6.77
N ARG A 160 -7.11 -5.23 8.02
CA ARG A 160 -8.53 -4.99 8.32
C ARG A 160 -8.98 -3.61 7.85
N GLU A 161 -8.20 -2.57 8.16
CA GLU A 161 -8.56 -1.20 7.81
C GLU A 161 -8.57 -0.99 6.30
N ILE A 162 -7.53 -1.43 5.59
CA ILE A 162 -7.51 -1.27 4.13
C ILE A 162 -8.69 -2.02 3.48
N LEU A 163 -9.04 -3.22 3.97
CA LEU A 163 -10.20 -3.97 3.48
C LEU A 163 -11.50 -3.25 3.74
N ILE A 164 -11.77 -2.83 4.97
CA ILE A 164 -13.00 -2.08 5.32
C ILE A 164 -13.08 -0.80 4.46
N SER A 165 -11.98 -0.05 4.35
CA SER A 165 -11.95 1.21 3.61
C SER A 165 -12.29 1.04 2.12
N ARG A 166 -11.97 -0.12 1.56
CA ARG A 166 -12.12 -0.38 0.14
C ARG A 166 -13.41 -1.13 -0.19
N LEU A 167 -13.93 -1.93 0.75
CA LEU A 167 -15.22 -2.61 0.63
C LEU A 167 -16.39 -1.69 0.95
N LEU A 168 -16.27 -0.87 2.02
CA LEU A 168 -17.36 -0.07 2.57
C LEU A 168 -17.10 1.45 2.47
N GLY A 169 -15.95 1.85 1.92
CA GLY A 169 -15.53 3.24 1.80
C GLY A 169 -14.75 3.76 3.01
N HIS A 170 -13.95 4.80 2.79
CA HIS A 170 -13.09 5.40 3.82
C HIS A 170 -13.87 6.04 4.98
N GLY A 171 -15.15 6.40 4.77
CA GLY A 171 -16.01 6.98 5.81
C GLY A 171 -16.41 5.99 6.91
N MET A 172 -16.19 4.68 6.70
CA MET A 172 -16.47 3.63 7.69
C MET A 172 -15.31 3.38 8.66
N LEU A 173 -14.25 4.19 8.59
CA LEU A 173 -13.13 4.15 9.53
C LEU A 173 -12.99 5.51 10.22
N PRO A 174 -12.58 5.53 11.50
CA PRO A 174 -12.28 6.79 12.16
C PRO A 174 -11.13 7.48 11.43
N SER A 175 -11.26 8.79 11.22
CA SER A 175 -10.24 9.60 10.57
C SER A 175 -8.89 9.44 11.28
N ARG A 176 -7.89 8.90 10.58
CA ARG A 176 -6.50 8.92 11.05
C ARG A 176 -5.87 10.25 10.64
N PRO A 177 -5.41 11.07 11.61
CA PRO A 177 -4.75 12.33 11.29
C PRO A 177 -3.52 12.17 10.38
N THR A 178 -2.84 11.03 10.44
CA THR A 178 -1.57 10.78 9.73
C THR A 178 -1.71 10.12 8.37
N MET A 179 -2.86 9.48 8.07
CA MET A 179 -3.03 8.74 6.81
C MET A 179 -3.45 9.67 5.65
N PHE A 180 -4.09 10.81 5.97
CA PHE A 180 -4.61 11.78 5.00
C PHE A 180 -4.10 13.22 5.19
N LYS A 181 -3.28 13.50 6.22
CA LYS A 181 -2.49 14.73 6.21
C LYS A 181 -1.38 14.56 5.17
N ALA A 182 -1.72 14.85 3.91
CA ALA A 182 -0.75 15.56 3.10
C ALA A 182 -0.32 16.76 3.96
N PHE A 183 0.97 16.90 4.23
CA PHE A 183 1.49 18.19 4.61
C PHE A 183 1.75 18.88 3.27
N PRO A 184 0.77 19.59 2.68
CA PRO A 184 1.11 20.48 1.59
C PRO A 184 2.17 21.40 2.17
N THR A 185 3.38 21.34 1.62
CA THR A 185 4.30 22.44 1.83
C THR A 185 3.61 23.66 1.24
N SER A 186 3.73 24.84 1.86
CA SER A 186 3.12 26.07 1.32
C SER A 186 3.48 26.27 -0.16
N ALA A 187 4.68 25.83 -0.54
CA ALA A 187 5.17 25.79 -1.92
C ALA A 187 4.32 24.93 -2.88
N THR A 188 3.77 23.79 -2.46
CA THR A 188 2.91 22.96 -3.33
C THR A 188 1.57 23.65 -3.58
N ASN A 189 0.98 24.25 -2.56
CA ASN A 189 -0.29 24.98 -2.71
C ASN A 189 -0.11 26.27 -3.52
N ASP A 190 0.97 27.02 -3.31
CA ASP A 190 1.24 28.25 -4.06
C ASP A 190 1.56 27.96 -5.54
N TRP A 191 2.19 26.82 -5.82
CA TRP A 191 2.39 26.32 -7.18
C TRP A 191 1.08 25.88 -7.86
N GLU A 192 0.23 25.09 -7.18
CA GLU A 192 -1.07 24.66 -7.71
C GLU A 192 -2.02 25.83 -7.98
N GLU A 193 -1.90 26.91 -7.21
CA GLU A 193 -2.75 28.11 -7.34
C GLU A 193 -2.17 29.19 -8.26
N ASN A 194 -1.07 28.92 -8.99
CA ASN A 194 -0.33 29.89 -9.82
C ASN A 194 0.01 31.20 -9.06
N ARG A 195 0.25 31.11 -7.75
CA ARG A 195 0.69 32.25 -6.94
C ARG A 195 2.20 32.39 -7.04
N ASP A 196 2.69 33.61 -6.85
CA ASP A 196 4.12 33.88 -6.76
C ASP A 196 4.69 33.14 -5.55
N VAL A 197 5.46 32.09 -5.82
CA VAL A 197 6.30 31.44 -4.82
C VAL A 197 7.49 32.37 -4.57
N PRO A 198 7.82 32.75 -3.32
CA PRO A 198 8.96 33.61 -3.06
C PRO A 198 10.26 32.87 -3.42
N TRP A 199 10.73 33.12 -4.63
CA TRP A 199 12.00 32.60 -5.14
C TRP A 199 13.13 33.34 -4.43
N ARG A 200 13.87 32.62 -3.59
CA ARG A 200 15.11 33.12 -3.03
C ARG A 200 16.25 32.62 -3.91
N GLU A 201 17.01 33.55 -4.46
CA GLU A 201 18.28 33.22 -5.07
C GLU A 201 19.20 32.67 -3.98
N ILE A 202 19.65 31.43 -4.18
CA ILE A 202 20.49 30.71 -3.23
C ILE A 202 21.70 30.18 -3.99
N SER A 203 22.81 29.99 -3.29
CA SER A 203 24.00 29.40 -3.89
C SER A 203 23.68 28.03 -4.46
N GLN A 204 24.44 27.60 -5.46
CA GLN A 204 24.30 26.29 -6.07
C GLN A 204 24.26 25.19 -4.99
N ASP A 205 25.16 25.25 -4.01
CA ASP A 205 25.23 24.31 -2.88
C ASP A 205 23.95 24.29 -2.02
N ALA A 206 23.36 25.45 -1.76
CA ALA A 206 22.09 25.55 -1.04
C ALA A 206 20.91 25.06 -1.90
N PHE A 207 20.93 25.24 -3.22
CA PHE A 207 19.93 24.66 -4.15
C PHE A 207 19.90 23.12 -4.12
N HIS A 208 20.98 22.46 -3.67
CA HIS A 208 21.02 21.00 -3.52
C HIS A 208 20.21 20.46 -2.33
N SER A 209 19.83 21.29 -1.35
CA SER A 209 19.13 20.83 -0.12
C SER A 209 17.61 21.04 -0.12
N TYR A 210 17.03 21.70 -1.13
CA TYR A 210 15.58 21.93 -1.23
C TYR A 210 14.89 20.91 -2.15
N SER A 211 13.64 20.56 -1.82
CA SER A 211 12.83 19.58 -2.56
C SER A 211 12.17 20.12 -3.84
N ILE A 212 12.13 21.45 -4.00
CA ILE A 212 11.50 22.15 -5.14
C ILE A 212 12.44 23.30 -5.56
N GLY A 213 12.71 23.45 -6.86
CA GLY A 213 13.59 24.49 -7.37
C GLY A 213 13.61 24.59 -8.91
N GLU A 214 13.71 25.80 -9.44
CA GLU A 214 13.87 26.10 -10.87
C GLU A 214 15.29 26.64 -11.11
N ARG A 215 15.99 26.17 -12.16
CA ARG A 215 17.30 26.71 -12.56
C ARG A 215 17.14 27.53 -13.83
N ARG A 216 17.28 28.85 -13.72
CA ARG A 216 17.44 29.75 -14.87
C ARG A 216 18.92 30.01 -15.09
N THR A 217 19.35 30.01 -16.34
CA THR A 217 20.75 30.25 -16.71
C THR A 217 20.76 31.43 -17.67
N GLU A 218 21.24 32.57 -17.18
CA GLU A 218 21.53 33.73 -18.00
C GLU A 218 23.05 33.79 -18.23
N TRP A 219 23.45 33.92 -19.49
CA TRP A 219 24.84 34.11 -19.85
C TRP A 219 25.10 35.61 -19.82
N VAL A 220 25.98 36.05 -18.92
CA VAL A 220 26.44 37.43 -18.86
C VAL A 220 27.81 37.47 -19.53
N ASP A 221 27.97 38.33 -20.54
CA ASP A 221 29.26 38.50 -21.22
C ASP A 221 30.31 38.94 -20.19
N GLY A 222 31.42 38.19 -20.13
CA GLY A 222 32.54 38.51 -19.25
C GLY A 222 33.20 39.81 -19.70
N CYS A 223 33.19 40.82 -18.84
CA CYS A 223 34.08 41.97 -18.99
C CYS A 223 35.52 41.49 -18.74
N GLU A 224 36.42 41.75 -19.69
CA GLU A 224 37.87 41.60 -19.52
C GLU A 224 38.42 42.40 -18.33
#